data_AF-A0A3B0T4M6-F1
#
_entry.id   AF-A0A3B0T4M6-F1
#
_cell.length_a   1.000
_cell.length_b   1.000
_cell.length_c   1.000
_cell.angle_alpha   90.00
_cell.angle_beta   90.00
_cell.angle_gamma   90.00
#
_symmetry.space_group_name_H-M   'P 1'
#
loop_
_entity.id
_entity.type
_entity.pdbx_description
1 polymer ?
#
loop_
_entity_poly.entity_id
_entity_poly.type
_entity_poly.pdbx_seq_one_letter_code
_entity_poly.pdbx_strand_id
1 'polypeptide(L)' 'MIKISVRELSRNVSEYLDRVNKGEEFVVTKRNKPFVDITPHQETKIKPKWSQELPTIKLRIGK' A
#
# COMPACT_ATOMS: atom_id res chain seq x y z
N MET A 1 4.74 -5.05 -11.08
CA MET A 1 4.53 -3.71 -10.50
C MET A 1 5.13 -2.65 -11.40
N ILE A 2 4.31 -1.74 -11.93
CA ILE A 2 4.71 -0.71 -12.92
C ILE A 2 5.04 0.60 -12.19
N LYS A 3 6.14 1.27 -12.55
CA LYS A 3 6.52 2.54 -11.93
C LYS A 3 5.90 3.71 -12.70
N ILE A 4 5.18 4.58 -11.97
CA ILE A 4 4.63 5.82 -12.52
C ILE A 4 5.05 7.01 -11.67
N SER A 5 5.15 8.19 -12.24
CA SER A 5 5.44 9.40 -11.45
C SER A 5 4.17 9.96 -10.82
N VAL A 6 4.30 10.67 -9.69
CA VAL A 6 3.16 11.42 -9.09
C VAL A 6 2.51 12.37 -10.12
N ARG A 7 3.32 12.97 -11.00
CA ARG A 7 2.83 13.92 -12.02
C ARG A 7 2.01 13.21 -13.10
N GLU A 8 2.45 12.04 -13.52
CA GLU A 8 1.74 11.19 -14.48
C GLU A 8 0.43 10.68 -13.89
N LEU A 9 0.47 10.15 -12.66
CA LEU A 9 -0.72 9.74 -11.94
C LEU A 9 -1.73 10.89 -11.84
N SER A 10 -1.30 12.09 -11.44
CA SER A 10 -2.20 13.25 -11.25
C SER A 10 -2.94 13.68 -12.53
N ARG A 11 -2.38 13.42 -13.71
CA ARG A 11 -2.98 13.79 -14.98
C ARG A 11 -4.01 12.77 -15.47
N ASN A 12 -3.78 11.49 -15.16
CA ASN A 12 -4.59 10.38 -15.66
C ASN A 12 -5.14 9.52 -14.51
N VAL A 13 -5.51 10.13 -13.38
CA VAL A 13 -5.90 9.42 -12.15
C VAL A 13 -6.96 8.36 -12.43
N SER A 14 -8.04 8.73 -13.14
CA SER A 14 -9.14 7.80 -13.43
C SER A 14 -8.70 6.58 -14.24
N GLU A 15 -7.85 6.76 -15.24
CA GLU A 15 -7.34 5.65 -16.06
C GLU A 15 -6.52 4.67 -15.23
N TYR A 16 -5.64 5.19 -14.37
CA TYR A 16 -4.85 4.33 -13.48
C TYR A 16 -5.73 3.61 -12.46
N LEU A 17 -6.75 4.27 -11.90
CA LEU A 17 -7.69 3.62 -10.99
C LEU A 17 -8.49 2.50 -11.68
N ASP A 18 -8.92 2.70 -12.92
CA ASP A 18 -9.61 1.66 -13.71
C ASP A 18 -8.70 0.46 -13.97
N ARG A 19 -7.42 0.71 -14.26
CA ARG A 19 -6.41 -0.35 -14.45
C ARG A 19 -6.12 -1.10 -13.16
N VAL A 20 -6.03 -0.38 -12.03
CA VAL A 20 -5.90 -0.99 -10.71
C VAL A 20 -7.13 -1.85 -10.40
N ASN A 21 -8.33 -1.38 -10.71
CA ASN A 21 -9.55 -2.17 -10.50
C ASN A 21 -9.57 -3.45 -11.35
N LYS A 22 -8.89 -3.46 -12.50
CA LYS A 22 -8.70 -4.64 -13.35
C LYS A 22 -7.58 -5.58 -12.89
N GLY A 23 -6.88 -5.25 -11.81
CA GLY A 23 -5.83 -6.10 -11.23
C GLY A 23 -4.40 -5.61 -11.45
N GLU A 24 -4.19 -4.44 -12.08
CA GLU A 24 -2.84 -3.88 -12.21
C GLU A 24 -2.33 -3.28 -10.90
N GLU A 25 -1.01 -3.31 -10.73
CA GLU A 25 -0.32 -2.77 -9.55
C GLU A 25 0.74 -1.75 -9.95
N PHE A 26 0.70 -0.58 -9.30
CA PHE A 26 1.59 0.53 -9.59
C PHE A 26 2.39 0.95 -8.37
N VAL A 27 3.67 1.27 -8.60
CA VAL A 27 4.51 2.01 -7.65
C VAL A 27 4.54 3.46 -8.10
N VAL A 28 3.96 4.33 -7.30
CA VAL A 28 4.04 5.76 -7.52
C VAL A 28 5.37 6.27 -6.98
N THR A 29 6.06 7.04 -7.81
CA THR A 29 7.37 7.60 -7.51
C THR A 29 7.32 9.12 -7.45
N LYS A 30 8.02 9.71 -6.46
CA LYS A 30 8.21 11.15 -6.30
C LYS A 30 9.71 11.42 -6.29
N ARG A 31 10.20 12.25 -7.23
CA ARG A 31 11.65 12.51 -7.41
C ARG A 31 12.46 11.21 -7.55
N ASN A 32 11.97 10.28 -8.38
CA ASN A 32 12.53 8.93 -8.59
C ASN A 32 12.61 8.01 -7.35
N LYS A 33 12.00 8.41 -6.23
CA LYS A 33 11.90 7.56 -5.04
C LYS A 33 10.51 6.94 -4.95
N PRO A 34 10.38 5.64 -4.62
CA PRO A 34 9.09 5.03 -4.35
C PRO A 34 8.40 5.79 -3.21
N PHE A 35 7.13 6.12 -3.41
CA PHE A 35 6.35 6.96 -2.50
C PHE A 35 5.12 6.21 -1.98
N VAL A 36 4.37 5.54 -2.86
CA VAL A 36 3.20 4.75 -2.46
C VAL A 36 2.92 3.66 -3.50
N ASP A 37 2.36 2.54 -3.03
CA ASP A 37 1.88 1.47 -3.88
C ASP A 37 0.37 1.61 -4.04
N ILE A 38 -0.12 1.47 -5.28
CA ILE A 38 -1.55 1.44 -5.59
C ILE A 38 -1.86 0.03 -6.09
N THR A 39 -2.65 -0.67 -5.30
CA THR A 39 -3.06 -2.06 -5.56
C THR A 39 -4.58 -2.20 -5.48
N PRO A 40 -5.15 -3.21 -6.15
CA PRO A 40 -6.58 -3.47 -6.08
C PRO A 40 -7.02 -3.70 -4.65
N HIS A 41 -8.16 -3.14 -4.26
CA HIS A 41 -8.72 -3.42 -2.94
C HIS A 41 -9.15 -4.89 -2.87
N GLN A 42 -8.60 -5.65 -1.94
CA GLN A 42 -9.07 -6.99 -1.60
C GLN A 42 -9.86 -6.89 -0.29
N GLU A 43 -11.14 -7.32 -0.28
CA GLU A 43 -12.00 -7.27 0.92
C GLU A 43 -11.39 -8.08 2.09
N THR A 44 -10.61 -9.12 1.79
CA THR A 44 -9.82 -9.89 2.74
C THR A 44 -8.49 -9.19 3.06
N LYS A 45 -8.54 -8.00 3.64
CA LYS A 45 -7.31 -7.32 4.10
C LYS A 45 -6.65 -8.09 5.24
N ILE A 46 -5.50 -8.68 4.95
CA ILE A 46 -4.44 -8.89 5.95
C ILE A 46 -4.16 -7.52 6.54
N LYS A 47 -4.54 -7.30 7.81
CA LYS A 47 -4.26 -6.06 8.53
C LYS A 47 -2.77 -5.74 8.37
N PRO A 48 -2.38 -4.51 7.98
CA PRO A 48 -0.97 -4.19 7.88
C PRO A 48 -0.31 -4.43 9.25
N LYS A 49 0.88 -5.03 9.27
CA LYS A 49 1.59 -5.43 10.51
C LYS A 49 1.73 -4.29 11.54
N TRP A 50 1.77 -3.03 11.09
CA TRP A 50 1.83 -1.86 11.96
C TRP A 50 0.49 -1.51 12.66
N SER A 51 -0.63 -2.05 12.18
CA SER A 51 -1.97 -1.92 12.78
C SER A 51 -2.38 -3.14 13.62
N GLN A 52 -1.52 -4.16 13.68
CA GLN A 52 -1.76 -5.30 14.56
C GLN A 52 -1.38 -4.85 15.97
N GLU A 53 -2.35 -4.82 16.88
CA GLU A 53 -2.09 -4.67 18.32
C GLU A 53 -1.01 -5.68 18.70
N LEU A 54 0.16 -5.20 19.13
CA LEU A 54 1.21 -6.08 19.64
C LEU A 54 0.59 -6.89 20.77
N PRO A 55 0.68 -8.23 20.78
CA PRO A 55 0.19 -9.00 21.90
C PRO A 55 0.93 -8.50 23.14
N THR A 56 0.19 -7.98 24.13
CA THR A 56 0.76 -7.56 25.41
C THR A 56 1.44 -8.77 26.04
N ILE A 57 2.75 -8.87 25.87
CA ILE A 57 3.55 -9.90 26.52
C ILE A 57 3.51 -9.55 28.01
N LYS A 58 2.66 -10.25 28.77
CA LYS A 58 2.70 -10.21 30.23
C LYS A 58 4.01 -10.89 30.65
N LEU A 59 5.08 -10.11 30.76
CA LEU A 59 6.31 -10.56 31.38
C LEU A 59 5.99 -10.95 32.84
N ARG A 60 5.84 -12.26 33.08
CA ARG A 60 5.90 -12.81 34.44
C ARG A 60 7.34 -12.66 34.90
N ILE A 61 7.64 -11.56 35.57
CA ILE A 61 8.86 -11.44 36.36
C ILE A 61 8.65 -12.34 37.58
N GLY A 62 9.33 -13.50 37.55
CA GLY A 62 9.39 -14.43 38.67
C GLY A 62 10.09 -13.79 39.86
N LYS A 63 9.57 -14.10 41.04
CA LYS A 63 9.99 -13.60 42.36
C LYS A 63 11.12 -14.45 42.94
#